data_AF-A0A951N765-F1
#
_entry.id   AF-A0A951N765-F1
#
_cell.length_a   1.000
_cell.length_b   1.000
_cell.length_c   1.000
_cell.angle_alpha   90.00
_cell.angle_beta   90.00
_cell.angle_gamma   90.00
#
_symmetry.space_group_name_H-M   'P 1'
#
loop_
_entity.id
_entity.type
_entity.pdbx_description
1 polymer ?
#
loop_
_entity_poly.entity_id
_entity_poly.type
_entity_poly.pdbx_seq_one_letter_code
_entity_poly.pdbx_strand_id
1 'polypeptide(L)'
;MEQQTAQLIGMSIAAIVAGWVFADAKRRGLKTFQAVIWGLGVFLFLIVFFPLYLWTRKQNEAAAPKKATAPIAAPCAYCEYPNVNNPDFCAKCGRQLRSSVEIHHKES
;
A
#
# COMPACT_ATOMS: atom_id res chain seq x y z
N MET A 1 -16.36 -2.66 -3.53
CA MET A 1 -16.59 -1.23 -3.86
C MET A 1 -15.29 -0.43 -3.92
N GLU A 2 -14.21 -0.82 -3.22
CA GLU A 2 -12.95 -0.04 -3.17
C GLU A 2 -12.18 0.06 -4.51
N GLN A 3 -12.32 -0.91 -5.41
CA GLN A 3 -11.60 -0.89 -6.69
C GLN A 3 -12.19 0.12 -7.69
N GLN A 4 -13.50 0.36 -7.63
CA GLN A 4 -14.17 1.31 -8.52
C GLN A 4 -13.92 2.77 -8.09
N THR A 5 -13.81 3.03 -6.79
CA THR A 5 -13.44 4.36 -6.29
C THR A 5 -12.04 4.77 -6.74
N ALA A 6 -11.06 3.85 -6.70
CA ALA A 6 -9.70 4.14 -7.18
C ALA A 6 -9.66 4.49 -8.68
N GLN A 7 -10.43 3.79 -9.51
CA GLN A 7 -10.52 4.06 -10.94
C GLN A 7 -11.20 5.41 -11.24
N LEU A 8 -12.31 5.71 -10.55
CA LEU A 8 -13.02 6.98 -10.68
C LEU A 8 -12.15 8.17 -10.26
N ILE A 9 -11.41 8.05 -9.16
CA ILE A 9 -10.47 9.08 -8.71
C ILE A 9 -9.37 9.29 -9.74
N GLY A 10 -8.78 8.20 -10.26
CA GLY A 10 -7.74 8.28 -11.30
C GLY A 10 -8.23 8.97 -12.57
N MET A 11 -9.42 8.63 -13.06
CA MET A 11 -10.04 9.27 -14.21
C MET A 11 -10.34 10.76 -13.97
N SER A 12 -10.78 11.10 -12.76
CA SER A 12 -11.09 12.49 -12.38
C SER A 12 -9.82 13.35 -12.39
N ILE A 13 -8.74 12.85 -11.81
CA ILE A 13 -7.44 13.54 -11.80
C ILE A 13 -6.93 13.72 -13.24
N ALA A 14 -6.99 12.69 -14.08
CA ALA A 14 -6.58 12.78 -15.47
C ALA A 14 -7.37 13.84 -16.26
N ALA A 15 -8.70 13.92 -16.04
CA ALA A 15 -9.55 14.92 -16.69
C ALA A 15 -9.22 16.35 -16.23
N ILE A 16 -8.96 16.56 -14.94
CA ILE A 16 -8.55 17.86 -14.40
C ILE A 16 -7.21 18.29 -14.98
N VAL A 17 -6.23 17.39 -15.02
CA VAL A 17 -4.90 17.66 -15.59
C VAL A 17 -5.01 18.00 -17.09
N ALA A 18 -5.81 17.24 -17.85
CA ALA A 18 -6.01 17.51 -19.28
C ALA A 18 -6.67 18.89 -19.52
N GLY A 19 -7.71 19.23 -18.75
CA GLY A 19 -8.34 20.55 -18.82
C GLY A 19 -7.40 21.68 -18.41
N TRP A 20 -6.55 21.45 -17.40
CA TRP A 20 -5.54 22.41 -16.97
C TRP A 20 -4.46 22.64 -18.03
N VAL A 21 -3.94 21.57 -18.66
CA VAL A 21 -2.96 21.69 -19.75
C VAL A 21 -3.55 22.43 -20.95
N PHE A 22 -4.80 22.16 -21.30
CA PHE A 22 -5.50 22.90 -22.36
C PHE A 22 -5.63 24.39 -22.02
N ALA A 23 -5.98 24.72 -20.77
CA ALA A 23 -6.06 26.09 -20.30
C ALA A 23 -4.69 26.78 -20.25
N ASP A 24 -3.62 26.09 -19.82
CA ASP A 24 -2.25 26.60 -19.80
C ASP A 24 -1.75 26.91 -21.22
N ALA A 25 -1.97 26.00 -22.17
CA ALA A 25 -1.60 26.21 -23.56
C ALA A 25 -2.35 27.42 -24.18
N LYS A 26 -3.63 27.60 -23.83
CA LYS A 26 -4.42 28.76 -24.28
C LYS A 26 -3.97 30.06 -23.63
N ARG A 27 -3.59 30.05 -22.35
CA ARG A 27 -3.04 31.21 -21.62
C ARG A 27 -1.71 31.69 -22.21
N ARG A 28 -0.92 30.78 -22.77
CA ARG A 28 0.35 31.08 -23.47
C ARG A 28 0.15 31.58 -24.91
N GLY A 29 -1.09 31.81 -25.35
CA GLY A 29 -1.40 32.33 -26.69
C GLY A 29 -1.17 31.33 -27.81
N LEU A 30 -1.05 30.03 -27.52
CA LEU A 30 -0.91 29.02 -28.57
C LEU A 30 -2.22 28.90 -29.37
N LYS A 31 -2.07 28.69 -30.68
CA LYS A 31 -3.18 28.36 -31.58
C LYS A 31 -3.91 27.11 -31.05
N THR A 32 -5.23 27.08 -31.20
CA THR A 32 -6.11 26.01 -30.69
C THR A 32 -5.60 24.62 -31.03
N PHE A 33 -5.05 24.44 -32.24
CA PHE A 33 -4.50 23.17 -32.70
C PHE A 33 -3.27 22.71 -31.88
N GLN A 34 -2.36 23.62 -31.54
CA GLN A 34 -1.22 23.31 -30.66
C GLN A 34 -1.68 23.00 -29.24
N ALA A 35 -2.68 23.73 -28.71
CA ALA A 35 -3.23 23.45 -27.39
C ALA A 35 -3.88 22.06 -27.31
N VAL A 36 -4.56 21.63 -28.37
CA VAL A 36 -5.14 20.27 -28.48
C VAL A 36 -4.04 19.21 -28.53
N ILE A 37 -2.98 19.42 -29.32
CA ILE A 37 -1.82 18.51 -29.38
C ILE A 37 -1.16 18.34 -28.00
N TRP A 38 -0.99 19.44 -27.26
CA TRP A 38 -0.41 19.40 -25.91
C TRP A 38 -1.30 18.64 -24.92
N GLY A 39 -2.61 18.89 -24.92
CA GLY A 39 -3.56 18.14 -24.10
C GLY A 39 -3.59 16.64 -24.44
N LEU A 40 -3.62 16.31 -25.74
CA LEU A 40 -3.62 14.94 -26.23
C LEU A 40 -2.31 14.20 -25.91
N GLY A 41 -1.17 14.90 -25.99
CA GLY A 41 0.14 14.35 -25.64
C GLY A 41 0.25 13.97 -24.17
N VAL A 42 -0.21 14.82 -23.25
CA VAL A 42 -0.21 14.51 -21.81
C VAL A 42 -1.19 13.38 -21.48
N PHE A 43 -2.37 13.37 -22.11
CA PHE A 43 -3.35 12.31 -21.93
C PHE A 43 -2.81 10.94 -22.37
N LEU A 44 -2.20 10.87 -23.56
CA LEU A 44 -1.55 9.65 -24.06
C LEU A 44 -0.36 9.23 -23.18
N PHE A 45 0.45 10.18 -22.72
CA PHE A 45 1.56 9.90 -21.81
C PHE A 45 1.06 9.25 -20.51
N LEU A 46 -0.02 9.79 -19.92
CA LEU A 46 -0.63 9.19 -18.73
C LEU A 46 -1.21 7.81 -19.01
N ILE A 47 -1.90 7.59 -20.14
CA ILE A 47 -2.45 6.25 -20.47
C ILE A 47 -1.36 5.21 -20.69
N VAL A 48 -0.18 5.57 -21.21
CA VAL A 48 0.88 4.60 -21.50
C VAL A 48 1.83 4.44 -20.31
N PHE A 49 2.42 5.52 -19.83
CA PHE A 49 3.45 5.46 -18.78
C PHE A 49 2.87 5.11 -17.42
N PHE A 50 1.63 5.50 -17.10
CA PHE A 50 1.04 5.21 -15.79
C PHE A 50 0.78 3.71 -15.55
N PRO A 51 0.09 2.96 -16.44
CA PRO A 51 -0.05 1.51 -16.25
C PRO A 51 1.28 0.77 -16.37
N LEU A 52 2.20 1.23 -17.23
CA LEU A 52 3.54 0.64 -17.32
C LEU A 52 4.36 0.85 -16.03
N TYR A 53 4.25 2.03 -15.41
CA TYR A 53 4.83 2.34 -14.11
C TYR A 53 4.23 1.46 -13.02
N LEU A 54 2.91 1.29 -12.97
CA LEU A 54 2.25 0.41 -11.99
C LEU A 54 2.61 -1.07 -12.20
N TRP A 55 2.79 -1.51 -13.45
CA TRP A 55 3.29 -2.85 -13.73
C TRP A 55 4.70 -3.03 -13.15
N THR A 56 5.61 -2.11 -13.47
CA THR A 56 6.99 -2.14 -12.99
C THR A 56 7.06 -2.04 -11.47
N ARG A 57 6.22 -1.18 -10.88
CA ARG A 57 6.07 -1.05 -9.42
C ARG A 57 5.53 -2.32 -8.78
N LYS A 58 4.51 -2.98 -9.37
CA LYS A 58 3.97 -4.25 -8.84
C LYS A 58 5.03 -5.36 -8.85
N GLN A 59 5.92 -5.37 -9.84
CA GLN A 59 7.06 -6.30 -9.84
C GLN A 59 8.03 -6.03 -8.68
N ASN A 60 8.21 -4.75 -8.32
CA ASN A 60 9.05 -4.34 -7.19
C ASN A 60 8.34 -4.47 -5.82
N GLU A 61 7.00 -4.40 -5.78
CA GLU A 61 6.16 -4.59 -4.59
C GLU A 61 5.75 -6.05 -4.36
N ALA A 62 5.93 -6.94 -5.34
CA ALA A 62 5.94 -8.39 -5.08
C ALA A 62 7.10 -8.79 -4.14
N ALA A 63 8.07 -7.89 -3.95
CA ALA A 63 9.10 -7.94 -2.93
C ALA A 63 8.82 -7.03 -1.72
N ALA A 64 7.63 -6.40 -1.62
CA ALA A 64 7.20 -5.84 -0.36
C ALA A 64 6.98 -7.03 0.60
N PRO A 65 7.69 -7.08 1.75
CA PRO A 65 7.42 -8.13 2.71
C PRO A 65 5.94 -8.00 3.06
N LYS A 66 5.18 -9.07 2.83
CA LYS A 66 3.95 -9.28 3.59
C LYS A 66 4.35 -8.92 5.02
N LYS A 67 3.75 -7.91 5.61
CA LYS A 67 3.82 -7.74 7.06
C LYS A 67 3.26 -9.04 7.61
N ALA A 68 4.14 -10.02 7.78
CA ALA A 68 3.98 -11.02 8.79
C ALA A 68 3.85 -10.16 10.02
N THR A 69 2.61 -9.98 10.48
CA THR A 69 2.34 -9.70 11.87
C THR A 69 3.18 -10.73 12.60
N ALA A 70 4.39 -10.36 13.02
CA ALA A 70 5.18 -11.17 13.91
C ALA A 70 4.24 -11.38 15.10
N PRO A 71 3.81 -12.62 15.39
CA PRO A 71 3.02 -12.84 16.58
C PRO A 71 3.89 -12.32 17.72
N ILE A 72 3.37 -11.31 18.42
CA ILE A 72 3.99 -10.78 19.63
C ILE A 72 4.04 -11.98 20.57
N ALA A 73 5.18 -12.65 20.58
CA ALA A 73 5.36 -13.84 21.37
C ALA A 73 5.39 -13.36 22.82
N ALA A 74 4.38 -13.79 23.59
CA ALA A 74 4.22 -13.37 24.96
C ALA A 74 5.49 -13.73 25.76
N PRO A 75 6.02 -12.82 26.60
CA PRO A 75 7.13 -13.13 27.48
C PRO A 75 6.72 -14.26 28.45
N CYS A 76 7.68 -15.07 28.88
CA CYS A 76 7.39 -16.13 29.86
C CYS A 76 6.96 -15.50 31.19
N ALA A 77 5.76 -15.81 31.69
CA ALA A 77 5.21 -15.25 32.93
C ALA A 77 6.04 -15.51 34.21
N TYR A 78 7.02 -16.42 34.15
CA TYR A 78 7.80 -16.81 35.32
C TYR A 78 9.26 -16.34 35.31
N CYS A 79 9.79 -15.99 34.14
CA CYS A 79 11.20 -15.58 34.01
C CYS A 79 11.39 -14.39 33.07
N GLU A 80 10.29 -13.84 32.55
CA GLU A 80 10.20 -12.71 31.61
C GLU A 80 11.08 -12.84 30.37
N TYR A 81 11.55 -14.05 30.08
CA TYR A 81 12.37 -14.28 28.90
C TYR A 81 11.51 -14.09 27.64
N PRO A 82 11.95 -13.24 26.69
CA PRO A 82 11.25 -13.03 25.43
C PRO A 82 11.47 -14.26 24.55
N ASN A 83 10.46 -15.13 24.52
CA ASN A 83 10.51 -16.30 23.66
C ASN A 83 10.15 -15.87 22.25
N VAL A 84 11.04 -16.04 21.29
CA VAL A 84 10.77 -15.72 19.88
C VAL A 84 10.07 -16.89 19.19
N ASN A 85 9.14 -16.61 18.28
CA ASN A 85 8.47 -17.61 17.43
C ASN A 85 7.52 -18.59 18.17
N ASN A 86 6.79 -18.12 19.19
CA ASN A 86 5.74 -18.87 19.90
C ASN A 86 6.11 -20.35 20.22
N PRO A 87 7.23 -20.60 20.91
CA PRO A 87 7.65 -21.97 21.20
C PRO A 87 6.76 -22.57 22.30
N ASP A 88 6.46 -23.87 22.20
CA ASP A 88 5.66 -24.58 23.22
C ASP A 88 6.35 -24.65 24.60
N PHE A 89 7.66 -24.39 24.67
CA PHE A 89 8.46 -24.42 25.88
C PHE A 89 9.41 -23.22 25.95
N CYS A 90 9.64 -22.69 27.16
CA CYS A 90 10.59 -21.61 27.39
C CYS A 90 12.04 -22.09 27.31
N ALA A 91 12.87 -21.46 26.46
CA ALA A 91 14.27 -21.82 26.26
C ALA A 91 15.17 -21.65 27.50
N LYS A 92 14.76 -20.80 28.45
CA LYS A 92 15.51 -20.49 29.68
C LYS A 92 15.17 -21.41 30.84
N CYS A 93 13.88 -21.77 30.99
CA CYS A 93 13.38 -22.47 32.18
C CYS A 93 12.73 -23.83 31.89
N GLY A 94 12.57 -24.20 30.62
CA GLY A 94 12.04 -25.51 30.20
C GLY A 94 10.55 -25.73 30.48
N ARG A 95 9.81 -24.71 30.94
CA ARG A 95 8.36 -24.80 31.20
C ARG A 95 7.53 -24.60 29.94
N GLN A 96 6.37 -25.25 29.87
CA GLN A 96 5.46 -25.11 28.73
C GLN A 96 4.80 -23.72 28.67
N LEU A 97 4.83 -23.10 27.49
CA LEU A 97 4.14 -21.86 27.13
C LEU A 97 2.85 -22.20 26.38
N ARG A 98 2.03 -23.08 26.99
CA ARG A 98 0.74 -23.48 26.45
C ARG A 98 -0.23 -22.30 26.59
N SER A 99 -0.49 -21.56 25.51
CA SER A 99 -1.64 -20.66 25.42
C SER A 99 -1.86 -19.72 26.62
N SER A 100 -0.85 -18.98 27.08
CA SER A 100 -0.99 -18.08 28.24
C SER A 100 -2.01 -16.93 28.04
N VAL A 101 -2.62 -16.82 26.85
CA VAL A 101 -3.79 -15.96 26.58
C VAL A 101 -5.09 -16.55 27.15
N GLU A 102 -5.19 -17.86 27.37
CA GLU A 102 -6.42 -18.49 27.87
C GLU A 102 -6.57 -18.39 29.40
N ILE A 103 -5.53 -17.97 30.13
CA ILE A 103 -5.56 -17.91 31.60
C ILE A 103 -6.01 -16.54 32.15
N HIS A 104 -6.07 -15.48 31.33
CA HIS A 104 -6.52 -14.16 31.81
C HIS A 104 -7.94 -13.75 31.39
N HIS A 105 -8.71 -14.63 30.75
CA HIS A 105 -10.10 -14.32 30.37
C HIS A 105 -11.15 -15.25 30.98
N LYS A 106 -10.84 -15.91 32.10
CA LYS A 106 -11.85 -16.61 32.88
C LYS A 106 -11.72 -16.28 34.37
N GLU A 107 -12.67 -15.45 34.81
CA GLU A 107 -13.10 -15.19 36.19
C GLU A 107 -12.20 -14.30 37.07
N SER A 108 -12.50 -13.00 37.09
CA SER A 108 -13.08 -12.34 38.27
C SER A 108 -13.75 -11.02 37.89
#